data_AF-A0A1H4NC07-F1
#
_entry.id   AF-A0A1H4NC07-F1
#
_cell.length_a   1.000
_cell.length_b   1.000
_cell.length_c   1.000
_cell.angle_alpha   90.00
_cell.angle_beta   90.00
_cell.angle_gamma   90.00
#
_symmetry.space_group_name_H-M   'P 1'
#
loop_
_entity.id
_entity.type
_entity.pdbx_description
1 polymer ?
#
loop_
_entity_poly.entity_id
_entity_poly.type
_entity_poly.pdbx_seq_one_letter_code
_entity_poly.pdbx_strand_id
1 'polypeptide(L)'
;MKKTLIGSILMFTGALISSAIFITAALYVPNITNWQGSRLWYAIFGAKQYGNEVVQSLFLGVPFIVGIILFVLGLIVLVVEYFKKD
;
A
#
# COMPACT_ATOMS: atom_id res chain seq x y z
N MET A 1 -14.45 0.93 23.41
CA MET A 1 -15.20 0.00 22.50
C MET A 1 -15.49 0.59 21.11
N LYS A 2 -16.21 1.70 20.98
CA LYS A 2 -16.44 2.32 19.63
C LYS A 2 -15.13 2.71 18.94
N LYS A 3 -14.17 3.26 19.68
CA LYS A 3 -12.84 3.62 19.18
C LYS A 3 -12.03 2.40 18.76
N THR A 4 -12.09 1.32 19.54
CA THR A 4 -11.49 0.02 19.18
C THR A 4 -12.01 -0.48 17.84
N LEU A 5 -13.33 -0.44 17.63
CA LEU A 5 -13.94 -0.86 16.36
C LEU A 5 -13.44 -0.01 15.18
N ILE A 6 -13.41 1.33 15.35
CA ILE A 6 -12.92 2.26 14.32
C ILE A 6 -11.46 1.97 13.98
N GLY A 7 -10.60 1.83 15.00
CA GLY A 7 -9.18 1.51 14.82
C GLY A 7 -8.98 0.19 14.08
N SER A 8 -9.73 -0.86 14.44
CA SER A 8 -9.68 -2.16 13.78
C SER A 8 -10.13 -2.08 12.32
N ILE A 9 -11.22 -1.38 12.02
CA ILE A 9 -11.71 -1.23 10.64
C ILE A 9 -10.70 -0.48 9.78
N LEU A 10 -10.15 0.64 10.28
CA LEU A 10 -9.14 1.42 9.56
C LEU A 10 -7.87 0.60 9.30
N MET A 11 -7.37 -0.08 10.34
CA MET A 11 -6.18 -0.92 10.24
C MET A 11 -6.38 -2.04 9.24
N PHE A 12 -7.49 -2.77 9.34
CA PHE A 12 -7.81 -3.88 8.45
C PHE A 12 -8.00 -3.43 7.00
N THR A 13 -8.66 -2.29 6.78
CA THR A 13 -8.84 -1.72 5.44
C THR A 13 -7.49 -1.34 4.82
N GLY A 14 -6.62 -0.68 5.58
CA GLY A 14 -5.27 -0.34 5.13
C GLY A 14 -4.42 -1.58 4.79
N ALA A 15 -4.52 -2.62 5.61
CA ALA A 15 -3.87 -3.91 5.36
C ALA A 15 -4.39 -4.59 4.09
N LEU A 16 -5.70 -4.60 3.87
CA LEU A 16 -6.32 -5.18 2.67
C LEU A 16 -5.88 -4.47 1.39
N ILE A 17 -5.91 -3.13 1.38
CA ILE A 17 -5.46 -2.32 0.23
C ILE A 17 -4.00 -2.65 -0.10
N SER A 18 -3.13 -2.60 0.92
CA SER A 18 -1.71 -2.83 0.74
C SER A 18 -1.42 -4.26 0.26
N SER A 19 -2.11 -5.26 0.83
CA SER A 19 -1.96 -6.67 0.46
C SER A 19 -2.45 -6.93 -0.96
N ALA A 20 -3.60 -6.37 -1.35
CA ALA A 20 -4.13 -6.50 -2.70
C ALA A 20 -3.18 -5.89 -3.75
N ILE A 21 -2.55 -4.75 -3.44
CA ILE A 21 -1.56 -4.14 -4.32
C ILE A 21 -0.31 -5.01 -4.42
N PHE A 22 0.18 -5.57 -3.31
CA PHE A 22 1.32 -6.49 -3.34
C PHE A 22 1.05 -7.72 -4.21
N ILE A 23 -0.12 -8.34 -4.03
CA ILE A 23 -0.53 -9.50 -4.84
C ILE A 23 -0.61 -9.10 -6.32
N THR A 24 -1.29 -8.01 -6.64
CA THR A 24 -1.45 -7.53 -8.02
C THR A 24 -0.10 -7.21 -8.66
N ALA A 25 0.79 -6.53 -7.95
CA ALA A 25 2.14 -6.23 -8.43
C ALA A 25 2.94 -7.52 -8.65
N ALA A 26 2.90 -8.48 -7.73
CA ALA A 26 3.60 -9.75 -7.87
C ALA A 26 3.12 -10.56 -9.08
N LEU A 27 1.81 -10.56 -9.36
CA LEU A 27 1.23 -11.19 -10.55
C LEU A 27 1.60 -10.46 -11.85
N TYR A 28 1.81 -9.15 -11.80
CA TYR A 28 2.16 -8.33 -12.96
C TYR A 28 3.65 -8.35 -13.28
N VAL A 29 4.52 -8.53 -12.27
CA VAL A 29 5.99 -8.55 -12.41
C VAL A 29 6.50 -9.38 -13.60
N PRO A 30 6.01 -10.62 -13.87
CA PRO A 30 6.48 -11.42 -15.00
C PRO A 30 6.32 -10.73 -16.37
N ASN A 31 5.35 -9.83 -16.53
CA ASN A 31 5.06 -9.13 -17.77
C ASN A 31 5.99 -7.93 -18.03
N ILE A 32 6.79 -7.54 -17.04
CA ILE A 32 7.71 -6.40 -17.12
C ILE A 32 9.01 -6.87 -17.76
N THR A 33 9.32 -6.41 -18.96
CA THR A 33 10.53 -6.76 -19.70
C THR A 33 11.66 -5.74 -19.52
N ASN A 34 11.34 -4.52 -19.10
CA ASN A 34 12.30 -3.48 -18.78
C ASN A 34 11.97 -2.83 -17.44
N TRP A 35 12.93 -2.75 -16.52
CA TRP A 35 12.75 -2.11 -15.22
C TRP A 35 14.06 -1.51 -14.70
N GLN A 36 13.94 -0.53 -13.81
CA GLN A 36 15.06 0.01 -13.06
C GLN A 36 14.85 -0.24 -11.56
N GLY A 37 15.86 -0.77 -10.88
CA GLY A 37 15.80 -1.08 -9.45
C GLY A 37 15.03 -2.36 -9.12
N SER A 38 14.25 -2.35 -8.06
CA SER A 38 13.46 -3.53 -7.66
C SER A 38 12.21 -3.66 -8.53
N ARG A 39 12.08 -4.82 -9.18
CA ARG A 39 11.00 -5.11 -10.13
C ARG A 39 9.61 -4.98 -9.52
N LEU A 40 9.44 -5.36 -8.25
CA LEU A 40 8.16 -5.23 -7.54
C LEU A 40 7.84 -3.77 -7.20
N TRP A 41 8.82 -3.01 -6.73
CA TRP A 41 8.61 -1.58 -6.45
C TRP A 41 8.41 -0.77 -7.73
N TYR A 42 9.09 -1.14 -8.82
CA TYR A 42 8.85 -0.60 -10.15
C TYR A 42 7.42 -0.92 -10.64
N ALA A 43 6.92 -2.14 -10.42
CA ALA A 43 5.54 -2.50 -10.76
C ALA A 43 4.50 -1.64 -10.01
N ILE A 44 4.78 -1.26 -8.76
CA ILE A 44 3.89 -0.44 -7.93
C ILE A 44 4.01 1.06 -8.25
N PHE A 45 5.22 1.60 -8.28
CA PHE A 45 5.48 3.04 -8.33
C PHE A 45 5.91 3.57 -9.70
N GLY A 46 6.42 2.70 -10.57
CA GLY A 46 7.02 3.07 -11.84
C GLY A 46 8.39 3.73 -11.68
N ALA A 47 8.89 4.31 -12.77
CA ALA A 47 10.09 5.14 -12.79
C ALA A 47 9.80 6.48 -13.47
N LYS A 48 10.73 7.44 -13.31
CA LYS A 48 10.66 8.72 -14.02
C LYS A 48 10.73 8.46 -15.52
N GLN A 49 9.72 8.93 -16.24
CA GLN A 49 9.69 8.87 -17.70
C GLN A 49 10.57 9.97 -18.29
N TYR A 50 11.39 9.62 -19.27
CA TYR A 50 12.02 10.59 -20.17
C TYR A 50 11.54 10.29 -21.59
N GLY A 51 10.59 11.08 -22.12
CA GLY A 51 10.10 10.95 -23.50
C GLY A 51 9.00 9.88 -23.71
N ASN A 52 9.08 9.10 -24.80
CA ASN A 52 8.05 8.17 -25.31
C ASN A 52 8.22 6.71 -24.84
N GLU A 53 8.75 6.47 -23.65
CA GLU A 53 8.96 5.10 -23.16
C GLU A 53 7.64 4.43 -22.78
N VAL A 54 7.43 3.19 -23.25
CA VAL A 54 6.27 2.35 -22.89
C VAL A 54 6.42 1.92 -21.43
N VAL A 55 5.57 2.43 -20.55
CA VAL A 55 5.66 2.13 -19.12
C VAL A 55 4.97 0.81 -18.79
N GLN A 56 5.74 -0.11 -18.23
CA GLN A 56 5.28 -1.40 -17.74
C GLN A 56 5.12 -1.36 -16.21
N SER A 57 4.37 -0.38 -15.71
CA SER A 57 4.04 -0.20 -14.28
C SER A 57 2.54 -0.05 -14.10
N LEU A 58 2.03 -0.46 -12.94
CA LEU A 58 0.63 -0.34 -12.57
C LEU A 58 0.28 1.04 -11.98
N PHE A 59 1.29 1.86 -11.64
CA PHE A 59 1.11 3.18 -11.02
C PHE A 59 0.21 3.17 -9.76
N LEU A 60 0.25 2.09 -8.99
CA LEU A 60 -0.52 1.90 -7.75
C LEU A 60 0.17 2.53 -6.52
N GLY A 61 1.20 3.36 -6.71
CA GLY A 61 1.93 4.00 -5.62
C GLY A 61 1.05 4.86 -4.70
N VAL A 62 0.16 5.68 -5.27
CA VAL A 62 -0.78 6.50 -4.49
C VAL A 62 -1.72 5.65 -3.63
N PRO A 63 -2.50 4.70 -4.20
CA PRO A 63 -3.37 3.86 -3.38
C PRO A 63 -2.60 3.00 -2.37
N PHE A 64 -1.35 2.62 -2.67
CA PHE A 64 -0.49 1.91 -1.71
C PHE A 64 -0.14 2.78 -0.50
N ILE A 65 0.27 4.03 -0.72
CA ILE A 65 0.56 4.98 0.36
C ILE A 65 -0.70 5.25 1.20
N VAL A 66 -1.87 5.40 0.56
CA VAL A 66 -3.15 5.56 1.28
C VAL A 66 -3.43 4.34 2.16
N GLY A 67 -3.21 3.12 1.65
CA GLY A 67 -3.34 1.89 2.41
C GLY A 67 -2.45 1.87 3.66
N ILE A 68 -1.18 2.26 3.53
CA ILE A 68 -0.25 2.37 4.66
C ILE A 68 -0.71 3.42 5.67
N ILE A 69 -1.15 4.59 5.22
CA ILE A 69 -1.63 5.66 6.13
C ILE A 69 -2.84 5.17 6.94
N LEU A 70 -3.81 4.52 6.29
CA LEU A 70 -4.98 3.95 6.98
C LEU A 70 -4.57 2.89 8.00
N PHE A 71 -3.61 2.04 7.64
CA PHE A 71 -3.07 1.03 8.55
C PHE A 71 -2.46 1.67 9.81
N VAL A 72 -1.58 2.65 9.62
CA VAL A 72 -0.86 3.34 10.70
C VAL A 72 -1.84 4.12 11.59
N LEU A 73 -2.80 4.84 11.01
CA LEU A 73 -3.81 5.57 11.77
C LEU A 73 -4.70 4.62 12.60
N GLY A 74 -5.15 3.52 12.00
CA GLY A 74 -5.90 2.49 12.71
C GLY A 74 -5.11 1.88 13.87
N LEU A 75 -3.83 1.58 13.64
CA LEU A 75 -2.92 1.07 14.67
C LEU A 75 -2.73 2.09 15.81
N ILE A 76 -2.53 3.36 15.50
CA ILE A 76 -2.41 4.43 16.52
C ILE A 76 -3.66 4.48 17.39
N VAL A 77 -4.85 4.44 16.80
CA VAL A 77 -6.12 4.45 17.55
C VAL A 77 -6.20 3.24 18.49
N LEU A 78 -5.83 2.05 18.02
CA LEU A 78 -5.85 0.82 18.82
C LEU A 78 -4.84 0.87 19.97
N VAL A 79 -3.60 1.30 19.70
CA VAL A 79 -2.54 1.42 20.69
C VAL A 79 -2.94 2.43 21.77
N VAL A 80 -3.45 3.59 21.38
CA VAL A 80 -3.89 4.62 22.34
C VAL A 80 -5.04 4.12 23.19
N GLU A 81 -6.06 3.47 22.61
CA GLU A 81 -7.18 2.89 23.38
C GLU A 81 -6.71 1.75 24.30
N TYR A 82 -5.68 1.00 23.91
CA TYR A 82 -5.14 -0.09 24.71
C TYR A 82 -4.38 0.41 25.94
N PHE A 83 -3.56 1.46 25.79
CA PHE A 83 -2.72 1.98 26.87
C PHE A 83 -3.36 3.10 27.70
N LYS A 84 -4.27 3.91 27.14
CA LYS A 84 -5.04 4.92 27.89
C LYS A 84 -6.37 4.36 28.37
N LYS A 85 -6.31 3.20 29.02
CA LYS A 85 -7.48 2.50 29.55
C LYS A 85 -7.84 3.01 30.96
N ASP A 86 -7.75 4.32 31.14
CA ASP A 86 -8.13 5.07 32.35
C ASP A 86 -9.55 5.64 32.18
#